data_AF-A0A7V4F2E9-F1
#
_entry.id   AF-A0A7V4F2E9-F1
#
_cell.length_a   1.000
_cell.length_b   1.000
_cell.length_c   1.000
_cell.angle_alpha   90.00
_cell.angle_beta   90.00
_cell.angle_gamma   90.00
#
_symmetry.space_group_name_H-M   'P 1'
#
loop_
_entity.id
_entity.type
_entity.pdbx_description
1 polymer ?
#
loop_
_entity_poly.entity_id
_entity_poly.type
_entity_poly.pdbx_seq_one_letter_code
_entity_poly.pdbx_strand_id
1 'polypeptide(L)'
;MEYINGPSTTTMGALRAAEGFTDPLLAKSKGLVILLGCEVWGGVSHNAEIGSNYDNYAKWARMAALRIKNSPYYDSKKIFIGVSGRNPEWAYSLKLNDKLLKGDKGEIDWLTLSGYMGGNMDYDPAINPGDSELDYFKNGFESMMKNIEGLKTHMSYMFEYCGRLMVTNFYESNMTTPAFNGRVGQAMTITDYHATAVETGLALPCLFHLKGGEWRITEPENGYKKLPLYITAQYVNTYCKGNVLKTKLNTTEKIANSSGKVIALDPVSCHAYNSDTKFSILLISRDFANDYQLQIDLPDTLTVNPAGKMYVISGPGYSSKDYTIDSSNITLSDSLLVTVPKYSMVLITFSGSNPKFTKLPLGYYHYKKVESLEIVPKNGKTSIDKKYEYIDLSAKMTPADAMSEFMYKYKWEVVENSSKALTSLQDTNYQVRDLGMAKTVGTTTIRVSSFNDPNIKDEIVIPFNYVDLAKNTEGNVMAYPNPANDKLNIIATDDVTIGISIADITGRPVKIIRQATNYTQIDISDLPA
;
A
#
# COMPACT_ATOMS: atom_id res chain seq x y z
N MET A 1 -24.69 -17.83 -7.15
CA MET A 1 -24.29 -17.50 -8.54
C MET A 1 -25.41 -17.75 -9.53
N GLU A 2 -25.90 -18.98 -9.65
CA GLU A 2 -27.02 -19.31 -10.56
C GLU A 2 -28.28 -18.47 -10.29
N TYR A 3 -28.68 -18.29 -9.03
CA TYR A 3 -29.80 -17.40 -8.71
C TYR A 3 -29.57 -15.98 -9.24
N ILE A 4 -28.36 -15.44 -9.08
CA ILE A 4 -28.01 -14.05 -9.44
C ILE A 4 -27.95 -13.85 -10.96
N ASN A 5 -27.31 -14.76 -11.69
CA ASN A 5 -26.96 -14.55 -13.09
C ASN A 5 -27.34 -15.69 -14.05
N GLY A 6 -27.96 -16.75 -13.54
CA GLY A 6 -28.45 -17.86 -14.36
C GLY A 6 -29.72 -17.50 -15.15
N PRO A 7 -29.97 -18.17 -16.29
CA PRO A 7 -31.20 -18.01 -17.05
C PRO A 7 -32.38 -18.58 -16.28
N SER A 8 -33.59 -18.10 -16.56
CA SER A 8 -34.83 -18.55 -15.89
C SER A 8 -35.17 -20.03 -16.09
N THR A 9 -34.49 -20.72 -17.00
CA THR A 9 -34.67 -22.15 -17.28
C THR A 9 -33.89 -23.07 -16.34
N THR A 10 -33.00 -22.55 -15.49
CA THR A 10 -32.26 -23.36 -14.51
C THR A 10 -32.94 -23.32 -13.14
N THR A 11 -32.64 -24.25 -12.25
CA THR A 11 -33.32 -24.38 -10.94
C THR A 11 -33.38 -23.07 -10.15
N MET A 12 -32.22 -22.43 -9.94
CA MET A 12 -32.18 -21.19 -9.16
C MET A 12 -32.61 -19.96 -9.96
N GLY A 13 -32.47 -19.99 -11.29
CA GLY A 13 -32.99 -18.93 -12.15
C GLY A 13 -34.52 -18.95 -12.25
N ALA A 14 -35.14 -20.13 -12.25
CA ALA A 14 -36.58 -20.31 -12.21
C ALA A 14 -37.17 -19.83 -10.88
N LEU A 15 -36.50 -20.12 -9.76
CA LEU A 15 -36.87 -19.58 -8.44
C LEU A 15 -36.84 -18.04 -8.45
N ARG A 16 -35.73 -17.44 -8.93
CA ARG A 16 -35.62 -15.99 -9.08
C ARG A 16 -36.77 -15.42 -9.95
N ALA A 17 -37.06 -16.07 -11.08
CA ALA A 17 -38.11 -15.62 -11.99
C ALA A 17 -39.51 -15.72 -11.36
N ALA A 18 -39.78 -16.76 -10.56
CA ALA A 18 -41.02 -16.92 -9.81
C ALA A 18 -41.20 -15.83 -8.74
N GLU A 19 -40.11 -15.28 -8.20
CA GLU A 19 -40.12 -14.12 -7.28
C GLU A 19 -40.31 -12.77 -8.00
N GLY A 20 -40.45 -12.77 -9.34
CA GLY A 20 -40.72 -11.58 -10.15
C GLY A 20 -39.49 -10.97 -10.84
N PHE A 21 -38.30 -11.54 -10.65
CA PHE A 21 -37.07 -11.09 -11.31
C PHE A 21 -36.73 -12.02 -12.48
N THR A 22 -37.46 -11.86 -13.59
CA THR A 22 -37.35 -12.75 -14.77
C THR A 22 -35.96 -12.74 -15.39
N ASP A 23 -35.37 -11.57 -15.58
CA ASP A 23 -34.01 -11.41 -16.11
C ASP A 23 -32.93 -11.63 -15.03
N PRO A 24 -31.71 -12.06 -15.41
CA PRO A 24 -30.54 -12.02 -14.54
C PRO A 24 -30.37 -10.68 -13.81
N LEU A 25 -30.15 -10.71 -12.50
CA LEU A 25 -30.02 -9.49 -11.68
C LEU A 25 -28.85 -8.61 -12.14
N LEU A 26 -27.81 -9.22 -12.70
CA LEU A 26 -26.65 -8.51 -13.22
C LEU A 26 -26.86 -7.90 -14.61
N ALA A 27 -27.94 -8.22 -15.32
CA ALA A 27 -28.18 -7.70 -16.67
C ALA A 27 -28.21 -6.16 -16.69
N LYS A 28 -28.91 -5.57 -15.70
CA LYS A 28 -29.06 -4.11 -15.55
C LYS A 28 -28.15 -3.50 -14.47
N SER A 29 -27.38 -4.31 -13.76
CA SER A 29 -26.43 -3.83 -12.75
C SER A 29 -25.11 -3.35 -13.38
N LYS A 30 -24.50 -2.34 -12.75
CA LYS A 30 -23.12 -1.90 -13.04
C LYS A 30 -22.06 -2.87 -12.50
N GLY A 31 -22.43 -3.70 -11.54
CA GLY A 31 -21.55 -4.69 -10.93
C GLY A 31 -22.08 -5.18 -9.58
N LEU A 32 -21.41 -6.17 -9.02
CA LEU A 32 -21.67 -6.78 -7.72
C LEU A 32 -20.33 -7.07 -7.05
N VAL A 33 -20.19 -6.62 -5.81
CA VAL A 33 -19.08 -7.01 -4.94
C VAL A 33 -19.62 -8.04 -3.95
N ILE A 34 -19.03 -9.23 -3.93
CA ILE A 34 -19.35 -10.30 -2.99
C ILE A 34 -18.26 -10.29 -1.93
N LEU A 35 -18.63 -9.88 -0.72
CA LEU A 35 -17.75 -9.91 0.44
C LEU A 35 -17.84 -11.28 1.13
N LEU A 36 -16.72 -12.00 1.21
CA LEU A 36 -16.62 -13.32 1.83
C LEU A 36 -16.54 -13.23 3.36
N GLY A 37 -17.72 -13.19 4.00
CA GLY A 37 -17.84 -12.94 5.45
C GLY A 37 -17.71 -11.45 5.77
N CYS A 38 -18.31 -10.98 6.87
CA CYS A 38 -18.20 -9.59 7.33
C CYS A 38 -17.74 -9.61 8.78
N GLU A 39 -16.77 -8.74 9.13
CA GLU A 39 -16.21 -8.64 10.48
C GLU A 39 -15.85 -10.01 11.06
N VAL A 40 -15.18 -10.84 10.27
CA VAL A 40 -14.98 -12.28 10.58
C VAL A 40 -14.24 -12.53 11.90
N TRP A 41 -13.61 -11.50 12.45
CA TRP A 41 -12.95 -11.49 13.74
C TRP A 41 -13.86 -11.28 14.95
N GLY A 42 -15.11 -10.88 14.73
CA GLY A 42 -16.13 -10.71 15.77
C GLY A 42 -16.80 -12.02 16.20
N GLY A 43 -16.58 -13.14 15.49
CA GLY A 43 -17.24 -14.41 15.80
C GLY A 43 -16.46 -15.64 15.34
N VAL A 44 -16.91 -16.82 15.80
CA VAL A 44 -16.13 -18.07 15.69
C VAL A 44 -16.24 -18.80 14.34
N SER A 45 -17.18 -18.41 13.48
CA SER A 45 -17.58 -19.16 12.29
C SER A 45 -16.49 -19.35 11.23
N HIS A 46 -15.42 -18.54 11.27
CA HIS A 46 -14.32 -18.56 10.31
C HIS A 46 -12.95 -18.88 10.94
N ASN A 47 -12.89 -19.18 12.25
CA ASN A 47 -11.63 -19.29 13.02
C ASN A 47 -10.72 -18.08 12.78
N ALA A 48 -11.32 -16.90 12.78
CA ALA A 48 -10.66 -15.63 12.48
C ALA A 48 -10.82 -14.62 13.61
N GLU A 49 -11.22 -15.07 14.80
CA GLU A 49 -11.36 -14.24 16.00
C GLU A 49 -10.07 -13.49 16.29
N ILE A 50 -10.17 -12.35 16.97
CA ILE A 50 -9.00 -11.56 17.34
C ILE A 50 -7.99 -12.42 18.12
N GLY A 51 -6.76 -12.48 17.62
CA GLY A 51 -5.67 -13.28 18.21
C GLY A 51 -5.60 -14.73 17.71
N SER A 52 -6.53 -15.15 16.85
CA SER A 52 -6.49 -16.46 16.19
C SER A 52 -5.43 -16.53 15.09
N ASN A 53 -5.23 -17.74 14.53
CA ASN A 53 -4.48 -17.89 13.30
C ASN A 53 -5.39 -17.70 12.07
N TYR A 54 -5.29 -16.53 11.44
CA TYR A 54 -6.08 -16.17 10.26
C TYR A 54 -5.76 -16.97 8.99
N ASP A 55 -4.78 -17.89 9.00
CA ASP A 55 -4.46 -18.75 7.84
C ASP A 55 -5.66 -19.59 7.38
N ASN A 56 -6.50 -20.03 8.32
CA ASN A 56 -7.70 -20.82 8.02
C ASN A 56 -8.71 -20.02 7.21
N TYR A 57 -9.01 -18.80 7.65
CA TYR A 57 -9.91 -17.91 6.95
C TYR A 57 -9.35 -17.48 5.59
N ALA A 58 -8.06 -17.13 5.51
CA ALA A 58 -7.42 -16.79 4.23
C ALA A 58 -7.50 -17.95 3.22
N LYS A 59 -7.24 -19.19 3.67
CA LYS A 59 -7.37 -20.40 2.83
C LYS A 59 -8.83 -20.61 2.40
N TRP A 60 -9.78 -20.50 3.33
CA TRP A 60 -11.20 -20.64 3.03
C TRP A 60 -11.67 -19.61 1.99
N ALA A 61 -11.27 -18.35 2.16
CA ALA A 61 -11.64 -17.28 1.26
C ALA A 61 -11.15 -17.53 -0.18
N ARG A 62 -9.88 -17.94 -0.35
CA ARG A 62 -9.33 -18.29 -1.68
C ARG A 62 -10.08 -19.46 -2.31
N MET A 63 -10.38 -20.51 -1.54
CA MET A 63 -11.17 -21.65 -2.04
C MET A 63 -12.60 -21.25 -2.44
N ALA A 64 -13.26 -20.42 -1.63
CA ALA A 64 -14.60 -19.93 -1.91
C ALA A 64 -14.61 -19.04 -3.17
N ALA A 65 -13.63 -18.14 -3.29
CA ALA A 65 -13.48 -17.29 -4.46
C ALA A 65 -13.25 -18.09 -5.74
N LEU A 66 -12.36 -19.09 -5.72
CA LEU A 66 -12.16 -20.00 -6.84
C LEU A 66 -13.44 -20.74 -7.22
N ARG A 67 -14.19 -21.23 -6.22
CA ARG A 67 -15.47 -21.92 -6.47
C ARG A 67 -16.51 -20.99 -7.11
N ILE A 68 -16.55 -19.73 -6.69
CA ILE A 68 -17.43 -18.71 -7.30
C ILE A 68 -16.97 -18.41 -8.73
N LYS A 69 -15.67 -18.18 -8.96
CA LYS A 69 -15.09 -17.88 -10.28
C LYS A 69 -15.27 -19.02 -11.28
N ASN A 70 -15.26 -20.27 -10.81
CA ASN A 70 -15.49 -21.47 -11.63
C ASN A 70 -16.97 -21.73 -11.96
N SER A 71 -17.91 -20.96 -11.39
CA SER A 71 -19.32 -21.07 -11.74
C SER A 71 -19.54 -20.61 -13.19
N PRO A 72 -20.34 -21.33 -14.02
CA PRO A 72 -20.64 -20.90 -15.39
C PRO A 72 -21.41 -19.56 -15.45
N TYR A 73 -21.99 -19.14 -14.32
CA TYR A 73 -22.71 -17.87 -14.18
C TYR A 73 -21.84 -16.71 -13.65
N TYR A 74 -20.54 -16.90 -13.47
CA TYR A 74 -19.63 -15.83 -13.07
C TYR A 74 -19.32 -14.90 -14.26
N ASP A 75 -19.48 -13.60 -14.05
CA ASP A 75 -19.13 -12.56 -15.03
C ASP A 75 -17.96 -11.75 -14.48
N SER A 76 -16.76 -11.99 -14.99
CA SER A 76 -15.52 -11.34 -14.55
C SER A 76 -15.50 -9.83 -14.78
N LYS A 77 -16.42 -9.28 -15.58
CA LYS A 77 -16.55 -7.83 -15.80
C LYS A 77 -17.50 -7.17 -14.82
N LYS A 78 -18.36 -7.95 -14.15
CA LYS A 78 -19.40 -7.44 -13.26
C LYS A 78 -19.30 -7.93 -11.83
N ILE A 79 -18.61 -9.05 -11.56
CA ILE A 79 -18.58 -9.68 -10.24
C ILE A 79 -17.17 -9.64 -9.68
N PHE A 80 -17.04 -8.98 -8.54
CA PHE A 80 -15.79 -8.84 -7.81
C PHE A 80 -15.90 -9.55 -6.46
N ILE A 81 -14.89 -10.31 -6.08
CA ILE A 81 -14.86 -11.07 -4.84
C ILE A 81 -13.92 -10.38 -3.86
N GLY A 82 -14.48 -9.89 -2.76
CA GLY A 82 -13.77 -9.24 -1.67
C GLY A 82 -13.57 -10.14 -0.47
N VAL A 83 -12.51 -9.89 0.30
CA VAL A 83 -12.29 -10.50 1.62
C VAL A 83 -12.40 -9.46 2.72
N SER A 84 -13.00 -9.86 3.84
CA SER A 84 -13.12 -9.04 5.05
C SER A 84 -11.75 -8.89 5.70
N GLY A 85 -11.05 -7.81 5.36
CA GLY A 85 -9.92 -7.27 6.10
C GLY A 85 -10.40 -6.31 7.19
N ARG A 86 -9.50 -6.01 8.14
CA ARG A 86 -9.79 -5.19 9.32
C ARG A 86 -9.55 -3.70 9.05
N ASN A 87 -9.01 -3.00 10.03
CA ASN A 87 -8.78 -1.57 10.04
C ASN A 87 -7.79 -1.16 8.90
N PRO A 88 -7.99 0.01 8.26
CA PRO A 88 -7.05 0.54 7.27
C PRO A 88 -5.67 0.85 7.85
N GLU A 89 -5.59 1.26 9.11
CA GLU A 89 -4.31 1.42 9.80
C GLU A 89 -3.70 0.04 10.05
N TRP A 90 -2.55 -0.19 9.44
CA TRP A 90 -1.93 -1.51 9.34
C TRP A 90 -1.62 -2.11 10.71
N ALA A 91 -1.15 -1.30 11.66
CA ALA A 91 -0.89 -1.75 13.03
C ALA A 91 -2.15 -2.28 13.73
N TYR A 92 -3.31 -1.71 13.41
CA TYR A 92 -4.61 -2.14 13.92
C TYR A 92 -5.26 -3.21 13.03
N SER A 93 -4.60 -3.71 11.99
CA SER A 93 -5.08 -4.91 11.30
C SER A 93 -4.87 -6.21 12.10
N LEU A 94 -4.04 -6.16 13.14
CA LEU A 94 -3.65 -7.29 13.98
C LEU A 94 -3.17 -8.51 13.19
N LYS A 95 -2.46 -8.27 12.07
CA LYS A 95 -1.95 -9.28 11.12
C LYS A 95 -3.00 -10.00 10.27
N LEU A 96 -4.29 -9.69 10.42
CA LEU A 96 -5.32 -10.30 9.57
C LEU A 96 -5.07 -9.94 8.10
N ASN A 97 -4.84 -8.66 7.82
CA ASN A 97 -4.63 -8.17 6.46
C ASN A 97 -3.40 -8.82 5.81
N ASP A 98 -2.30 -9.01 6.56
CA ASP A 98 -1.09 -9.72 6.11
C ASP A 98 -1.43 -11.14 5.62
N LYS A 99 -2.20 -11.90 6.43
CA LYS A 99 -2.54 -13.29 6.12
C LYS A 99 -3.45 -13.41 4.91
N LEU A 100 -4.36 -12.45 4.73
CA LEU A 100 -5.24 -12.38 3.56
C LEU A 100 -4.48 -12.13 2.27
N LEU A 101 -3.46 -11.27 2.31
CA LEU A 101 -2.62 -10.98 1.15
C LEU A 101 -1.62 -12.10 0.87
N LYS A 102 -0.97 -12.65 1.90
CA LYS A 102 0.14 -13.59 1.74
C LYS A 102 -0.26 -14.87 1.01
N GLY A 103 0.34 -15.06 -0.17
CA GLY A 103 0.15 -16.27 -0.98
C GLY A 103 -1.13 -16.27 -1.83
N ASP A 104 -1.87 -15.16 -1.88
CA ASP A 104 -2.88 -14.96 -2.90
C ASP A 104 -2.21 -14.68 -4.26
N LYS A 105 -2.69 -15.35 -5.30
CA LYS A 105 -2.17 -15.31 -6.68
C LYS A 105 -3.20 -14.75 -7.68
N GLY A 106 -4.22 -14.04 -7.19
CA GLY A 106 -5.32 -13.52 -8.00
C GLY A 106 -6.67 -14.22 -7.76
N GLU A 107 -6.77 -15.08 -6.74
CA GLU A 107 -8.04 -15.69 -6.36
C GLU A 107 -9.03 -14.65 -5.83
N ILE A 108 -8.57 -13.74 -4.98
CA ILE A 108 -9.38 -12.64 -4.45
C ILE A 108 -9.23 -11.38 -5.32
N ASP A 109 -10.31 -10.64 -5.57
CA ASP A 109 -10.21 -9.40 -6.35
C ASP A 109 -9.89 -8.21 -5.43
N TRP A 110 -10.61 -8.10 -4.30
CA TRP A 110 -10.64 -6.90 -3.46
C TRP A 110 -10.25 -7.19 -2.00
N LEU A 111 -9.54 -6.25 -1.37
CA LEU A 111 -9.36 -6.21 0.07
C LEU A 111 -10.36 -5.21 0.67
N THR A 112 -11.41 -5.71 1.30
CA THR A 112 -12.46 -4.84 1.86
C THR A 112 -12.14 -4.57 3.32
N LEU A 113 -12.11 -3.32 3.75
CA LEU A 113 -11.64 -2.89 5.06
C LEU A 113 -12.77 -2.32 5.93
N SER A 114 -12.64 -2.44 7.25
CA SER A 114 -13.52 -1.80 8.22
C SER A 114 -13.12 -0.34 8.36
N GLY A 115 -13.78 0.55 7.62
CA GLY A 115 -13.44 1.97 7.51
C GLY A 115 -13.96 2.83 8.65
N TYR A 116 -14.19 2.30 9.86
CA TYR A 116 -14.54 3.16 10.99
C TYR A 116 -13.35 4.07 11.36
N MET A 117 -13.65 5.33 11.68
CA MET A 117 -12.61 6.29 12.10
C MET A 117 -12.17 6.11 13.55
N GLY A 118 -12.91 5.32 14.33
CA GLY A 118 -12.44 4.79 15.60
C GLY A 118 -13.45 3.83 16.21
N GLY A 119 -13.18 3.23 17.36
CA GLY A 119 -14.16 2.69 18.31
C GLY A 119 -15.24 1.74 17.76
N ASN A 120 -14.99 0.94 16.72
CA ASN A 120 -15.85 -0.20 16.45
C ASN A 120 -15.60 -1.25 17.54
N MET A 121 -16.41 -1.19 18.61
CA MET A 121 -16.22 -1.94 19.86
C MET A 121 -14.88 -1.63 20.56
N ASP A 122 -14.53 -2.40 21.59
CA ASP A 122 -13.33 -2.20 22.43
C ASP A 122 -11.99 -2.55 21.72
N TYR A 123 -12.03 -2.94 20.45
CA TYR A 123 -10.87 -3.48 19.74
C TYR A 123 -10.19 -2.50 18.78
N ASP A 124 -10.89 -1.45 18.34
CA ASP A 124 -10.34 -0.40 17.49
C ASP A 124 -9.99 0.83 18.32
N PRO A 125 -8.93 1.59 17.97
CA PRO A 125 -8.62 2.81 18.68
C PRO A 125 -9.81 3.76 18.63
N ALA A 126 -10.24 4.26 19.78
CA ALA A 126 -11.24 5.32 19.82
C ALA A 126 -10.65 6.60 19.23
N ILE A 127 -11.49 7.41 18.60
CA ILE A 127 -11.15 8.80 18.34
C ILE A 127 -10.97 9.47 19.70
N ASN A 128 -9.85 10.18 19.89
CA ASN A 128 -9.61 10.89 21.14
C ASN A 128 -10.76 11.89 21.38
N PRO A 129 -11.53 11.76 22.47
CA PRO A 129 -12.66 12.65 22.74
C PRO A 129 -12.25 14.12 22.91
N GLY A 130 -11.01 14.37 23.36
CA GLY A 130 -10.57 15.71 23.75
C GLY A 130 -11.42 16.30 24.89
N ASP A 131 -11.36 17.62 25.05
CA ASP A 131 -12.06 18.34 26.12
C ASP A 131 -13.45 18.82 25.70
N SER A 132 -13.77 18.74 24.40
CA SER A 132 -15.02 19.21 23.83
C SER A 132 -15.44 18.39 22.61
N GLU A 133 -16.70 18.50 22.22
CA GLU A 133 -17.18 17.91 20.96
C GLU A 133 -16.44 18.46 19.73
N LEU A 134 -16.07 19.75 19.76
CA LEU A 134 -15.25 20.35 18.72
C LEU A 134 -13.90 19.63 18.59
N ASP A 135 -13.27 19.31 19.73
CA ASP A 135 -12.02 18.55 19.75
C ASP A 135 -12.22 17.13 19.23
N TYR A 136 -13.33 16.48 19.58
CA TYR A 136 -13.64 15.16 19.04
C TYR A 136 -13.68 15.17 17.50
N PHE A 137 -14.35 16.14 16.87
CA PHE A 137 -14.38 16.22 15.41
C PHE A 137 -13.01 16.57 14.82
N LYS A 138 -12.26 17.47 15.46
CA LYS A 138 -10.89 17.82 15.06
C LYS A 138 -9.93 16.62 15.16
N ASN A 139 -9.98 15.88 16.27
CA ASN A 139 -9.24 14.63 16.46
C ASN A 139 -9.72 13.52 15.52
N GLY A 140 -10.97 13.59 15.05
CA GLY A 140 -11.48 12.77 13.96
C GLY A 140 -10.63 12.91 12.69
N PHE A 141 -10.21 14.12 12.33
CA PHE A 141 -9.31 14.34 11.19
C PHE A 141 -7.90 13.76 11.40
N GLU A 142 -7.39 13.68 12.64
CA GLU A 142 -6.16 12.93 12.90
C GLU A 142 -6.34 11.43 12.64
N SER A 143 -7.48 10.89 13.05
CA SER A 143 -7.82 9.48 12.82
C SER A 143 -8.04 9.19 11.33
N MET A 144 -8.61 10.15 10.60
CA MET A 144 -8.68 10.15 9.15
C MET A 144 -7.30 9.96 8.52
N MET A 145 -6.34 10.80 8.88
CA MET A 145 -4.99 10.76 8.31
C MET A 145 -4.31 9.41 8.56
N LYS A 146 -4.46 8.84 9.76
CA LYS A 146 -3.93 7.51 10.08
C LYS A 146 -4.51 6.46 9.15
N ASN A 147 -5.84 6.43 8.99
CA ASN A 147 -6.46 5.46 8.08
C ASN A 147 -6.05 5.68 6.62
N ILE A 148 -5.93 6.92 6.16
CA ILE A 148 -5.49 7.26 4.80
C ILE A 148 -4.03 6.83 4.57
N GLU A 149 -3.15 7.04 5.53
CA GLU A 149 -1.76 6.58 5.46
C GLU A 149 -1.65 5.06 5.55
N GLY A 150 -2.53 4.44 6.32
CA GLY A 150 -2.75 3.00 6.36
C GLY A 150 -3.11 2.44 4.98
N LEU A 151 -4.04 3.07 4.25
CA LEU A 151 -4.36 2.67 2.86
C LEU A 151 -3.13 2.70 1.95
N LYS A 152 -2.22 3.67 2.12
CA LYS A 152 -0.98 3.70 1.33
C LYS A 152 0.00 2.60 1.72
N THR A 153 0.13 2.37 3.03
CA THR A 153 0.92 1.30 3.62
C THR A 153 0.48 -0.07 3.08
N HIS A 154 -0.83 -0.29 2.99
CA HIS A 154 -1.45 -1.47 2.40
C HIS A 154 -0.93 -1.77 0.99
N MET A 155 -0.76 -0.76 0.14
CA MET A 155 -0.29 -0.98 -1.24
C MET A 155 1.14 -1.54 -1.29
N SER A 156 2.00 -1.10 -0.38
CA SER A 156 3.36 -1.64 -0.24
C SER A 156 3.32 -3.13 0.14
N TYR A 157 2.48 -3.48 1.10
CA TYR A 157 2.33 -4.88 1.53
C TYR A 157 1.62 -5.76 0.49
N MET A 158 0.71 -5.21 -0.31
CA MET A 158 0.10 -5.95 -1.43
C MET A 158 1.15 -6.40 -2.44
N PHE A 159 2.08 -5.52 -2.81
CA PHE A 159 3.19 -5.91 -3.68
C PHE A 159 4.10 -6.96 -3.03
N GLU A 160 4.49 -6.76 -1.77
CA GLU A 160 5.34 -7.71 -1.04
C GLU A 160 4.69 -9.10 -0.91
N TYR A 161 3.39 -9.16 -0.60
CA TYR A 161 2.73 -10.41 -0.21
C TYR A 161 1.97 -11.13 -1.32
N CYS A 162 1.44 -10.41 -2.31
CA CYS A 162 0.72 -11.00 -3.44
C CYS A 162 1.20 -10.51 -4.82
N GLY A 163 2.24 -9.68 -4.89
CA GLY A 163 2.86 -9.27 -6.16
C GLY A 163 1.97 -8.39 -7.06
N ARG A 164 0.89 -7.82 -6.50
CA ARG A 164 -0.08 -7.02 -7.27
C ARG A 164 -0.85 -6.08 -6.36
N LEU A 165 -1.38 -5.00 -6.90
CA LEU A 165 -2.36 -4.18 -6.19
C LEU A 165 -3.75 -4.81 -6.25
N MET A 166 -4.42 -4.84 -5.10
CA MET A 166 -5.84 -5.18 -4.99
C MET A 166 -6.65 -3.90 -4.87
N VAL A 167 -7.88 -3.92 -5.37
CA VAL A 167 -8.82 -2.83 -5.11
C VAL A 167 -9.20 -2.87 -3.63
N THR A 168 -9.16 -1.72 -2.96
CA THR A 168 -9.65 -1.57 -1.59
C THR A 168 -11.03 -0.92 -1.59
N ASN A 169 -11.87 -1.26 -0.63
CA ASN A 169 -13.07 -0.48 -0.31
C ASN A 169 -13.30 -0.46 1.20
N PHE A 170 -14.17 0.44 1.66
CA PHE A 170 -14.76 0.32 2.99
C PHE A 170 -16.09 -0.38 2.87
N TYR A 171 -16.21 -1.56 3.48
CA TYR A 171 -17.50 -2.27 3.51
C TYR A 171 -18.45 -1.64 4.54
N GLU A 172 -17.87 -1.03 5.58
CA GLU A 172 -18.55 -0.21 6.59
C GLU A 172 -17.65 0.96 6.96
N SER A 173 -18.23 2.11 7.28
CA SER A 173 -17.50 3.25 7.82
C SER A 173 -18.44 4.24 8.50
N ASN A 174 -17.99 4.77 9.64
CA ASN A 174 -18.60 5.89 10.35
C ASN A 174 -17.64 6.40 11.46
N MET A 175 -18.04 7.45 12.16
CA MET A 175 -17.52 7.79 13.50
C MET A 175 -18.37 7.08 14.56
N THR A 176 -17.77 6.69 15.68
CA THR A 176 -18.35 5.69 16.59
C THR A 176 -18.75 6.19 17.97
N THR A 177 -18.66 7.50 18.25
CA THR A 177 -19.19 8.06 19.50
C THR A 177 -20.70 8.32 19.39
N PRO A 178 -21.56 7.57 20.11
CA PRO A 178 -23.01 7.70 19.99
C PRO A 178 -23.52 9.08 20.41
N ALA A 179 -22.86 9.71 21.38
CA ALA A 179 -23.20 11.05 21.86
C ALA A 179 -23.16 12.11 20.75
N PHE A 180 -22.32 11.92 19.72
CA PHE A 180 -22.14 12.87 18.62
C PHE A 180 -22.72 12.39 17.29
N ASN A 181 -23.53 11.34 17.33
CA ASN A 181 -24.19 10.80 16.14
C ASN A 181 -25.22 11.78 15.53
N GLY A 182 -25.26 11.80 14.21
CA GLY A 182 -26.23 12.53 13.40
C GLY A 182 -25.95 14.02 13.30
N ARG A 183 -24.75 14.47 13.69
CA ARG A 183 -24.42 15.90 13.79
C ARG A 183 -23.75 16.43 12.53
N VAL A 184 -23.84 17.73 12.29
CA VAL A 184 -23.20 18.41 11.16
C VAL A 184 -21.69 18.17 11.16
N GLY A 185 -21.02 18.22 12.33
CA GLY A 185 -19.59 17.96 12.44
C GLY A 185 -19.20 16.56 11.96
N GLN A 186 -19.95 15.53 12.37
CA GLN A 186 -19.76 14.15 11.89
C GLN A 186 -19.93 14.06 10.37
N ALA A 187 -20.93 14.73 9.82
CA ALA A 187 -21.19 14.71 8.39
C ALA A 187 -20.03 15.29 7.59
N MET A 188 -19.47 16.43 8.02
CA MET A 188 -18.30 17.03 7.37
C MET A 188 -17.09 16.10 7.44
N THR A 189 -16.75 15.60 8.63
CA THR A 189 -15.59 14.73 8.82
C THR A 189 -15.66 13.44 8.01
N ILE A 190 -16.80 12.74 7.99
CA ILE A 190 -16.94 11.48 7.24
C ILE A 190 -17.01 11.70 5.74
N THR A 191 -17.67 12.76 5.28
CA THR A 191 -17.73 13.07 3.85
C THR A 191 -16.35 13.39 3.31
N ASP A 192 -15.56 14.16 4.05
CA ASP A 192 -14.17 14.47 3.72
C ASP A 192 -13.28 13.21 3.75
N TYR A 193 -13.45 12.35 4.75
CA TYR A 193 -12.74 11.08 4.81
C TYR A 193 -12.98 10.23 3.58
N HIS A 194 -14.24 10.11 3.13
CA HIS A 194 -14.59 9.33 1.94
C HIS A 194 -14.04 9.94 0.65
N ALA A 195 -14.14 11.27 0.50
CA ALA A 195 -13.60 11.96 -0.66
C ALA A 195 -12.07 11.79 -0.75
N THR A 196 -11.37 11.97 0.36
CA THR A 196 -9.92 11.77 0.46
C THR A 196 -9.52 10.31 0.26
N ALA A 197 -10.27 9.34 0.80
CA ALA A 197 -9.95 7.93 0.61
C ALA A 197 -10.05 7.51 -0.86
N VAL A 198 -11.05 8.03 -1.59
CA VAL A 198 -11.19 7.79 -3.03
C VAL A 198 -10.01 8.34 -3.83
N GLU A 199 -9.42 9.47 -3.42
CA GLU A 199 -8.19 10.00 -4.02
C GLU A 199 -6.98 9.09 -3.80
N THR A 200 -6.99 8.27 -2.74
CA THR A 200 -5.98 7.24 -2.46
C THR A 200 -6.29 5.88 -3.08
N GLY A 201 -7.15 5.82 -4.09
CA GLY A 201 -7.47 4.58 -4.80
C GLY A 201 -8.48 3.68 -4.07
N LEU A 202 -9.16 4.17 -3.03
CA LEU A 202 -10.29 3.45 -2.45
C LEU A 202 -11.47 3.43 -3.44
N ALA A 203 -12.01 2.25 -3.70
CA ALA A 203 -13.28 2.10 -4.39
C ALA A 203 -14.46 2.21 -3.42
N LEU A 204 -15.57 2.79 -3.87
CA LEU A 204 -16.91 2.63 -3.27
C LEU A 204 -16.95 2.63 -1.72
N PRO A 205 -16.61 3.75 -1.04
CA PRO A 205 -16.76 3.81 0.41
C PRO A 205 -18.24 3.62 0.80
N CYS A 206 -18.51 2.74 1.77
CA CYS A 206 -19.85 2.45 2.26
C CYS A 206 -20.08 3.03 3.67
N LEU A 207 -21.20 3.71 3.86
CA LEU A 207 -21.65 4.22 5.16
C LEU A 207 -22.44 3.15 5.93
N PHE A 208 -22.11 2.94 7.20
CA PHE A 208 -22.88 2.12 8.13
C PHE A 208 -23.67 3.00 9.10
N HIS A 209 -24.98 2.89 9.31
CA HIS A 209 -26.00 2.24 8.47
C HIS A 209 -27.25 3.12 8.36
N LEU A 210 -28.24 2.71 7.56
CA LEU A 210 -29.36 3.58 7.19
C LEU A 210 -30.33 3.87 8.33
N LYS A 211 -30.75 2.89 9.14
CA LYS A 211 -32.00 2.97 9.94
C LYS A 211 -31.90 2.55 11.41
N GLY A 212 -30.75 2.22 11.97
CA GLY A 212 -30.68 1.76 13.37
C GLY A 212 -29.32 1.97 14.04
N GLY A 213 -29.21 1.51 15.28
CA GLY A 213 -27.97 1.56 16.05
C GLY A 213 -27.42 2.97 16.27
N GLU A 214 -26.15 3.00 16.68
CA GLU A 214 -25.41 4.20 17.08
C GLU A 214 -24.78 4.95 15.89
N TRP A 215 -24.94 4.40 14.68
CA TRP A 215 -24.34 4.90 13.44
C TRP A 215 -25.37 5.31 12.38
N ARG A 216 -26.63 5.44 12.78
CA ARG A 216 -27.72 5.78 11.85
C ARG A 216 -27.50 7.11 11.15
N ILE A 217 -27.90 7.17 9.88
CA ILE A 217 -27.96 8.42 9.08
C ILE A 217 -29.40 8.88 8.81
N THR A 218 -30.38 8.23 9.44
CA THR A 218 -31.77 8.69 9.54
C THR A 218 -32.30 8.50 10.96
N GLU A 219 -33.35 9.21 11.36
CA GLU A 219 -34.02 9.06 12.66
C GLU A 219 -35.43 8.47 12.48
N PRO A 220 -35.59 7.14 12.59
CA PRO A 220 -36.90 6.49 12.48
C PRO A 220 -37.95 7.06 13.43
N GLU A 221 -37.55 7.36 14.67
CA GLU A 221 -38.40 7.95 15.70
C GLU A 221 -38.95 9.34 15.32
N ASN A 222 -38.32 9.99 14.34
CA ASN A 222 -38.71 11.28 13.80
C ASN A 222 -39.14 11.15 12.32
N GLY A 223 -39.95 10.13 12.03
CA GLY A 223 -40.49 9.90 10.68
C GLY A 223 -39.42 9.60 9.63
N TYR A 224 -38.32 8.95 10.01
CA TYR A 224 -37.13 8.74 9.17
C TYR A 224 -36.51 10.04 8.65
N LYS A 225 -36.45 11.08 9.49
CA LYS A 225 -35.74 12.31 9.20
C LYS A 225 -34.32 11.99 8.71
N LYS A 226 -33.94 12.58 7.57
CA LYS A 226 -32.58 12.48 7.02
C LYS A 226 -31.64 13.31 7.88
N LEU A 227 -30.55 12.71 8.34
CA LEU A 227 -29.52 13.41 9.12
C LEU A 227 -28.51 14.10 8.19
N PRO A 228 -27.70 15.05 8.67
CA PRO A 228 -26.74 15.80 7.86
C PRO A 228 -25.83 14.91 7.00
N LEU A 229 -25.35 13.77 7.53
CA LEU A 229 -24.49 12.83 6.76
C LEU A 229 -25.24 12.15 5.60
N TYR A 230 -26.55 11.90 5.74
CA TYR A 230 -27.36 11.45 4.59
C TYR A 230 -27.34 12.50 3.47
N ILE A 231 -27.46 13.77 3.85
CA ILE A 231 -27.57 14.88 2.90
C ILE A 231 -26.24 15.13 2.18
N THR A 232 -25.13 15.21 2.92
CA THR A 232 -23.81 15.37 2.29
C THR A 232 -23.50 14.19 1.37
N ALA A 233 -23.75 12.95 1.82
CA ALA A 233 -23.57 11.75 1.01
C ALA A 233 -24.48 11.75 -0.23
N GLN A 234 -25.72 12.23 -0.14
CA GLN A 234 -26.63 12.34 -1.28
C GLN A 234 -26.07 13.31 -2.34
N TYR A 235 -25.56 14.47 -1.93
CA TYR A 235 -25.02 15.47 -2.85
C TYR A 235 -23.72 14.99 -3.52
N VAL A 236 -22.79 14.43 -2.75
CA VAL A 236 -21.59 13.79 -3.30
C VAL A 236 -21.98 12.67 -4.27
N ASN A 237 -22.94 11.82 -3.90
CA ASN A 237 -23.43 10.76 -4.79
C ASN A 237 -24.21 11.25 -6.01
N THR A 238 -24.63 12.50 -6.07
CA THR A 238 -25.34 13.05 -7.23
C THR A 238 -24.36 13.70 -8.19
N TYR A 239 -23.38 14.45 -7.67
CA TYR A 239 -22.57 15.38 -8.47
C TYR A 239 -21.09 14.97 -8.59
N CYS A 240 -20.52 14.33 -7.57
CA CYS A 240 -19.10 13.93 -7.56
C CYS A 240 -18.92 12.57 -8.25
N LYS A 241 -18.94 12.56 -9.59
CA LYS A 241 -18.87 11.34 -10.41
C LYS A 241 -17.77 11.38 -11.45
N GLY A 242 -17.36 10.19 -11.87
CA GLY A 242 -16.41 10.00 -12.96
C GLY A 242 -14.97 9.99 -12.47
N ASN A 243 -14.12 10.76 -13.14
CA ASN A 243 -12.71 10.90 -12.82
C ASN A 243 -12.53 11.74 -11.57
N VAL A 244 -11.63 11.31 -10.69
CA VAL A 244 -11.11 12.11 -9.58
C VAL A 244 -9.98 12.96 -10.13
N LEU A 245 -10.06 14.28 -9.94
CA LEU A 245 -9.09 15.22 -10.45
C LEU A 245 -8.13 15.64 -9.35
N LYS A 246 -6.85 15.81 -9.71
CA LYS A 246 -5.85 16.32 -8.78
C LYS A 246 -6.19 17.75 -8.38
N THR A 247 -6.20 18.01 -7.08
CA THR A 247 -6.33 19.35 -6.50
C THR A 247 -5.03 19.71 -5.77
N LYS A 248 -4.82 21.02 -5.56
CA LYS A 248 -3.75 21.54 -4.71
C LYS A 248 -4.26 22.78 -3.99
N LEU A 249 -4.18 22.79 -2.67
CA LEU A 249 -4.40 23.98 -1.87
C LEU A 249 -3.05 24.57 -1.49
N ASN A 250 -2.89 25.89 -1.65
CA ASN A 250 -1.73 26.62 -1.15
C ASN A 250 -2.24 27.54 -0.04
N THR A 251 -1.81 27.30 1.20
CA THR A 251 -2.22 28.10 2.35
C THR A 251 -1.13 28.12 3.42
N THR A 252 -1.09 29.18 4.23
CA THR A 252 -0.28 29.28 5.45
C THR A 252 -1.10 28.98 6.70
N GLU A 253 -2.41 28.86 6.55
CA GLU A 253 -3.36 28.62 7.63
C GLU A 253 -3.22 27.19 8.18
N LYS A 254 -3.53 27.02 9.46
CA LYS A 254 -3.40 25.73 10.16
C LYS A 254 -4.61 25.50 11.05
N ILE A 255 -4.96 24.23 11.23
CA ILE A 255 -5.95 23.81 12.22
C ILE A 255 -5.22 23.41 13.49
N ALA A 256 -5.71 23.83 14.65
CA ALA A 256 -5.30 23.31 15.94
C ALA A 256 -6.52 22.82 16.75
N ASN A 257 -6.32 21.82 17.59
CA ASN A 257 -7.29 21.44 18.62
C ASN A 257 -7.16 22.35 19.86
N SER A 258 -8.01 22.15 20.86
CA SER A 258 -8.03 22.95 22.10
C SER A 258 -6.73 22.94 22.90
N SER A 259 -5.91 21.88 22.79
CA SER A 259 -4.59 21.81 23.44
C SER A 259 -3.48 22.54 22.69
N GLY A 260 -3.81 23.20 21.57
CA GLY A 260 -2.85 23.93 20.72
C GLY A 260 -2.04 23.01 19.81
N LYS A 261 -2.34 21.71 19.77
CA LYS A 261 -1.68 20.78 18.84
C LYS A 261 -2.16 21.09 17.43
N VAL A 262 -1.20 21.40 16.54
CA VAL A 262 -1.45 21.56 15.11
C VAL A 262 -1.82 20.21 14.51
N ILE A 263 -2.96 20.17 13.83
CA ILE A 263 -3.39 19.04 13.02
C ILE A 263 -2.78 19.24 11.63
N ALA A 264 -2.07 18.23 11.12
CA ALA A 264 -1.32 18.30 9.87
C ALA A 264 -2.23 18.22 8.61
N LEU A 265 -3.28 19.04 8.57
CA LEU A 265 -4.18 19.21 7.42
C LEU A 265 -4.48 20.68 7.20
N ASP A 266 -4.76 21.01 5.95
CA ASP A 266 -5.28 22.31 5.57
C ASP A 266 -6.68 22.55 6.16
N PRO A 267 -7.06 23.80 6.49
CA PRO A 267 -8.35 24.14 7.08
C PRO A 267 -9.58 23.85 6.21
N VAL A 268 -9.37 23.69 4.91
CA VAL A 268 -10.41 23.33 3.94
C VAL A 268 -9.87 22.20 3.08
N SER A 269 -10.64 21.12 2.92
CA SER A 269 -10.32 20.10 1.93
C SER A 269 -10.87 20.51 0.57
N CYS A 270 -10.14 20.16 -0.50
CA CYS A 270 -10.51 20.50 -1.87
C CYS A 270 -10.50 19.22 -2.71
N HIS A 271 -11.66 18.85 -3.26
CA HIS A 271 -11.81 17.68 -4.13
C HIS A 271 -12.46 18.10 -5.44
N ALA A 272 -12.07 17.48 -6.55
CA ALA A 272 -12.62 17.82 -7.86
C ALA A 272 -12.91 16.56 -8.68
N TYR A 273 -13.99 16.63 -9.48
CA TYR A 273 -14.50 15.50 -10.24
C TYR A 273 -14.89 15.92 -11.66
N ASN A 274 -14.76 14.99 -12.60
CA ASN A 274 -15.21 15.17 -13.98
C ASN A 274 -15.92 13.93 -14.53
N SER A 275 -17.06 14.15 -15.17
CA SER A 275 -17.74 13.17 -16.02
C SER A 275 -18.12 13.82 -17.34
N ASP A 276 -17.40 13.48 -18.40
CA ASP A 276 -17.54 14.07 -19.73
C ASP A 276 -17.33 15.60 -19.70
N THR A 277 -18.39 16.37 -19.95
CA THR A 277 -18.37 17.84 -19.90
C THR A 277 -18.74 18.39 -18.52
N LYS A 278 -19.18 17.54 -17.57
CA LYS A 278 -19.64 17.97 -16.24
C LYS A 278 -18.49 17.95 -15.25
N PHE A 279 -18.41 19.00 -14.44
CA PHE A 279 -17.41 19.15 -13.40
C PHE A 279 -18.08 19.42 -12.06
N SER A 280 -17.39 19.02 -10.99
CA SER A 280 -17.79 19.36 -9.63
C SER A 280 -16.56 19.63 -8.77
N ILE A 281 -16.62 20.69 -7.96
CA ILE A 281 -15.62 21.04 -6.95
C ILE A 281 -16.32 20.93 -5.60
N LEU A 282 -15.76 20.14 -4.71
CA LEU A 282 -16.24 19.87 -3.37
C LEU A 282 -15.23 20.44 -2.39
N LEU A 283 -15.66 21.39 -1.57
CA LEU A 283 -14.87 22.02 -0.52
C LEU A 283 -15.51 21.68 0.82
N ILE A 284 -14.72 21.21 1.79
CA ILE A 284 -15.24 20.87 3.12
C ILE A 284 -14.42 21.62 4.17
N SER A 285 -15.09 22.35 5.05
CA SER A 285 -14.46 22.96 6.21
C SER A 285 -13.95 21.87 7.15
N ARG A 286 -12.65 21.89 7.44
CA ARG A 286 -12.00 21.10 8.50
C ARG A 286 -11.80 21.92 9.78
N ASP A 287 -11.79 23.25 9.66
CA ASP A 287 -11.85 24.14 10.82
C ASP A 287 -13.27 24.65 11.06
N PHE A 288 -13.91 24.12 12.10
CA PHE A 288 -15.28 24.47 12.49
C PHE A 288 -15.36 25.79 13.28
N ALA A 289 -14.25 26.51 13.45
CA ALA A 289 -14.23 27.80 14.14
C ALA A 289 -14.30 29.00 13.18
N ASN A 290 -13.67 28.91 12.01
CA ASN A 290 -13.47 30.03 11.10
C ASN A 290 -14.04 29.77 9.70
N ASP A 291 -14.47 30.86 9.06
CA ASP A 291 -14.80 30.87 7.64
C ASP A 291 -13.53 31.13 6.83
N TYR A 292 -13.45 30.54 5.64
CA TYR A 292 -12.31 30.72 4.75
C TYR A 292 -12.76 31.25 3.39
N GLN A 293 -12.00 32.20 2.84
CA GLN A 293 -12.15 32.62 1.45
C GLN A 293 -11.08 31.92 0.60
N LEU A 294 -11.53 31.16 -0.40
CA LEU A 294 -10.66 30.46 -1.33
C LEU A 294 -10.75 31.13 -2.70
N GLN A 295 -9.60 31.31 -3.36
CA GLN A 295 -9.54 31.57 -4.78
C GLN A 295 -9.43 30.23 -5.52
N ILE A 296 -10.40 29.94 -6.37
CA ILE A 296 -10.43 28.74 -7.20
C ILE A 296 -9.82 29.08 -8.55
N ASP A 297 -8.62 28.57 -8.80
CA ASP A 297 -7.98 28.64 -10.11
C ASP A 297 -8.23 27.34 -10.90
N LEU A 298 -8.60 27.50 -12.16
CA LEU A 298 -8.89 26.41 -13.09
C LEU A 298 -7.72 26.21 -14.06
N PRO A 299 -7.55 25.01 -14.65
CA PRO A 299 -6.51 24.83 -15.65
C PRO A 299 -6.71 25.76 -16.85
N ASP A 300 -5.65 26.45 -17.30
CA ASP A 300 -5.69 27.37 -18.46
C ASP A 300 -6.26 26.74 -19.75
N THR A 301 -6.15 25.41 -19.87
CA THR A 301 -6.62 24.63 -21.02
C THR A 301 -8.12 24.28 -20.95
N LEU A 302 -8.78 24.53 -19.82
CA LEU A 302 -10.19 24.22 -19.62
C LEU A 302 -11.07 25.38 -20.07
N THR A 303 -11.82 25.19 -21.15
CA THR A 303 -12.86 26.14 -21.54
C THR A 303 -14.10 25.89 -20.70
N VAL A 304 -14.48 26.86 -19.86
CA VAL A 304 -15.66 26.75 -18.99
C VAL A 304 -16.90 27.39 -19.58
N ASN A 305 -18.06 26.79 -19.31
CA ASN A 305 -19.33 27.49 -19.41
C ASN A 305 -19.49 28.33 -18.14
N PRO A 306 -19.71 29.66 -18.25
CA PRO A 306 -19.85 30.52 -17.08
C PRO A 306 -21.08 30.18 -16.22
N ALA A 307 -22.08 29.45 -16.73
CA ALA A 307 -23.21 29.03 -15.92
C ALA A 307 -22.81 27.88 -14.97
N GLY A 308 -22.72 28.19 -13.67
CA GLY A 308 -22.50 27.23 -12.60
C GLY A 308 -23.60 27.27 -11.55
N LYS A 309 -23.61 26.27 -10.67
CA LYS A 309 -24.46 26.23 -9.48
C LYS A 309 -23.65 25.85 -8.26
N MET A 310 -23.80 26.63 -7.20
CA MET A 310 -23.18 26.41 -5.91
C MET A 310 -24.23 25.94 -4.90
N TYR A 311 -23.84 24.99 -4.06
CA TYR A 311 -24.60 24.52 -2.91
C TYR A 311 -23.74 24.70 -1.67
N VAL A 312 -24.31 25.25 -0.60
CA VAL A 312 -23.67 25.34 0.72
C VAL A 312 -24.54 24.52 1.67
N ILE A 313 -23.98 23.43 2.17
CA ILE A 313 -24.65 22.54 3.13
C ILE A 313 -23.99 22.77 4.49
N SER A 314 -24.78 23.22 5.46
CA SER A 314 -24.33 23.58 6.81
C SER A 314 -25.44 23.28 7.82
N GLY A 315 -25.37 23.84 9.03
CA GLY A 315 -26.46 23.86 9.99
C GLY A 315 -26.27 24.94 11.05
N PRO A 316 -27.14 25.02 12.06
CA PRO A 316 -27.02 26.02 13.15
C PRO A 316 -25.70 25.97 13.93
N GLY A 317 -24.99 24.84 13.87
CA GLY A 317 -23.66 24.63 14.42
C GLY A 317 -23.21 23.19 14.22
N TYR A 318 -21.93 22.90 14.46
CA TYR A 318 -21.36 21.56 14.29
C TYR A 318 -22.06 20.49 15.16
N SER A 319 -22.65 20.88 16.30
CA SER A 319 -23.39 19.99 17.20
C SER A 319 -24.83 19.69 16.77
N SER A 320 -25.33 20.37 15.74
CA SER A 320 -26.73 20.27 15.34
C SER A 320 -27.01 19.00 14.53
N LYS A 321 -28.21 18.44 14.71
CA LYS A 321 -28.78 17.41 13.82
C LYS A 321 -29.61 18.02 12.67
N ASP A 322 -29.82 19.32 12.71
CA ASP A 322 -30.48 20.07 11.64
C ASP A 322 -29.44 20.56 10.64
N TYR A 323 -29.86 20.64 9.38
CA TYR A 323 -29.03 21.11 8.28
C TYR A 323 -29.79 22.15 7.45
N THR A 324 -29.04 23.01 6.79
CA THR A 324 -29.52 23.93 5.75
C THR A 324 -28.84 23.60 4.44
N ILE A 325 -29.52 23.90 3.33
CA ILE A 325 -28.98 23.80 1.98
C ILE A 325 -29.29 25.10 1.28
N ASP A 326 -28.30 25.97 1.18
CA ASP A 326 -28.39 27.16 0.36
C ASP A 326 -27.91 26.81 -1.05
N SER A 327 -28.63 27.27 -2.07
CA SER A 327 -28.21 27.07 -3.46
C SER A 327 -28.35 28.34 -4.26
N SER A 328 -27.35 28.64 -5.07
CA SER A 328 -27.33 29.81 -5.92
C SER A 328 -26.78 29.47 -7.31
N ASN A 329 -27.31 30.14 -8.33
CA ASN A 329 -26.64 30.18 -9.62
C ASN A 329 -25.45 31.14 -9.49
N ILE A 330 -24.30 30.72 -10.00
CA ILE A 330 -23.07 31.50 -9.97
C ILE A 330 -22.51 31.66 -11.37
N THR A 331 -21.74 32.73 -11.58
CA THR A 331 -20.92 32.89 -12.77
C THR A 331 -19.56 32.27 -12.49
N LEU A 332 -19.26 31.14 -13.13
CA LEU A 332 -17.96 30.51 -13.03
C LEU A 332 -16.94 31.25 -13.90
N SER A 333 -15.80 31.55 -13.30
CA SER A 333 -14.61 32.05 -13.98
C SER A 333 -13.38 31.41 -13.35
N ASP A 334 -12.25 31.53 -14.04
CA ASP A 334 -10.96 31.37 -13.39
C ASP A 334 -10.81 32.40 -12.25
N SER A 335 -10.03 32.05 -11.23
CA SER A 335 -9.85 32.82 -9.99
C SER A 335 -11.16 33.20 -9.28
N LEU A 336 -12.18 32.33 -9.34
CA LEU A 336 -13.44 32.55 -8.61
C LEU A 336 -13.18 32.57 -7.11
N LEU A 337 -13.60 33.64 -6.42
CA LEU A 337 -13.59 33.71 -4.97
C LEU A 337 -14.82 33.02 -4.37
N VAL A 338 -14.59 32.11 -3.44
CA VAL A 338 -15.63 31.32 -2.78
C VAL A 338 -15.42 31.36 -1.27
N THR A 339 -16.46 31.69 -0.53
CA THR A 339 -16.47 31.53 0.93
C THR A 339 -16.86 30.10 1.27
N VAL A 340 -16.05 29.43 2.08
CA VAL A 340 -16.35 28.17 2.74
C VAL A 340 -16.63 28.48 4.21
N PRO A 341 -17.91 28.53 4.62
CA PRO A 341 -18.25 28.72 6.01
C PRO A 341 -17.69 27.60 6.89
N LYS A 342 -17.45 27.90 8.16
CA LYS A 342 -17.18 26.88 9.17
C LYS A 342 -18.25 25.78 9.17
N TYR A 343 -17.85 24.56 9.52
CA TYR A 343 -18.72 23.38 9.63
C TYR A 343 -19.63 23.13 8.41
N SER A 344 -19.17 23.49 7.21
CA SER A 344 -19.94 23.39 5.98
C SER A 344 -19.25 22.59 4.89
N MET A 345 -20.07 22.14 3.93
CA MET A 345 -19.66 21.58 2.65
C MET A 345 -20.15 22.52 1.54
N VAL A 346 -19.23 23.03 0.73
CA VAL A 346 -19.54 23.80 -0.48
C VAL A 346 -19.34 22.90 -1.69
N LEU A 347 -20.36 22.79 -2.54
CA LEU A 347 -20.31 22.03 -3.79
C LEU A 347 -20.62 22.96 -4.96
N ILE A 348 -19.68 23.10 -5.87
CA ILE A 348 -19.83 23.86 -7.10
C ILE A 348 -19.94 22.88 -8.26
N THR A 349 -20.95 23.05 -9.10
CA THR A 349 -21.20 22.21 -10.27
C THR A 349 -21.29 23.08 -11.51
N PHE A 350 -20.66 22.65 -12.59
CA PHE A 350 -20.60 23.41 -13.85
C PHE A 350 -20.32 22.51 -15.04
N SER A 351 -20.33 23.10 -16.24
CA SER A 351 -19.94 22.43 -17.47
C SER A 351 -18.72 23.10 -18.10
N GLY A 352 -17.89 22.32 -18.78
CA GLY A 352 -16.73 22.80 -19.53
C GLY A 352 -16.44 21.92 -20.75
N SER A 353 -15.33 22.20 -21.42
CA SER A 353 -14.81 21.34 -22.48
C SER A 353 -14.51 19.94 -21.93
N ASN A 354 -14.81 18.89 -22.70
CA ASN A 354 -14.48 17.52 -22.31
C ASN A 354 -12.96 17.31 -22.45
N PRO A 355 -12.22 17.05 -21.36
CA PRO A 355 -10.78 16.85 -21.39
C PRO A 355 -10.36 15.52 -22.02
N LYS A 356 -11.33 14.63 -22.30
CA LYS A 356 -11.13 13.28 -22.88
C LYS A 356 -10.16 12.43 -22.06
N PHE A 357 -10.28 12.48 -20.73
CA PHE A 357 -9.47 11.64 -19.85
C PHE A 357 -9.60 10.16 -20.18
N THR A 358 -8.47 9.45 -20.18
CA THR A 358 -8.47 7.99 -20.27
C THR A 358 -9.18 7.43 -19.05
N LYS A 359 -10.19 6.58 -19.28
CA LYS A 359 -10.92 5.93 -18.20
C LYS A 359 -9.98 5.00 -17.43
N LEU A 360 -9.79 5.29 -16.15
CA LEU A 360 -9.01 4.49 -15.22
C LEU A 360 -9.86 3.33 -14.65
N PRO A 361 -9.24 2.22 -14.22
CA PRO A 361 -9.94 1.16 -13.52
C PRO A 361 -10.47 1.66 -12.16
N LEU A 362 -11.44 0.94 -11.60
CA LEU A 362 -11.96 1.24 -10.28
C LEU A 362 -10.88 1.00 -9.22
N GLY A 363 -10.77 1.89 -8.23
CA GLY A 363 -9.75 1.83 -7.19
C GLY A 363 -8.33 2.05 -7.71
N TYR A 364 -8.18 2.84 -8.78
CA TYR A 364 -6.86 3.13 -9.35
C TYR A 364 -6.03 4.01 -8.41
N TYR A 365 -4.79 3.61 -8.20
CA TYR A 365 -3.77 4.41 -7.52
C TYR A 365 -2.75 4.94 -8.54
N HIS A 366 -2.48 6.25 -8.51
CA HIS A 366 -1.48 6.84 -9.38
C HIS A 366 -0.08 6.67 -8.79
N TYR A 367 0.78 5.93 -9.47
CA TYR A 367 2.20 5.83 -9.11
C TYR A 367 3.08 5.70 -10.35
N LYS A 368 4.34 6.10 -10.22
CA LYS A 368 5.36 5.90 -11.24
C LYS A 368 5.86 4.46 -11.20
N LYS A 369 5.72 3.74 -12.30
CA LYS A 369 6.20 2.37 -12.45
C LYS A 369 7.72 2.35 -12.58
N VAL A 370 8.32 1.27 -12.11
CA VAL A 370 9.72 0.96 -12.40
C VAL A 370 9.83 0.60 -13.88
N GLU A 371 10.83 1.14 -14.57
CA GLU A 371 11.12 0.87 -15.98
C GLU A 371 12.41 0.05 -16.13
N SER A 372 13.41 0.29 -15.28
CA SER A 372 14.62 -0.52 -15.21
C SER A 372 15.18 -0.59 -13.79
N LEU A 373 15.93 -1.67 -13.53
CA LEU A 373 16.72 -1.89 -12.33
C LEU A 373 18.16 -2.22 -12.71
N GLU A 374 19.11 -1.81 -11.89
CA GLU A 374 20.53 -2.11 -12.04
C GLU A 374 21.12 -2.41 -10.65
N ILE A 375 21.80 -3.55 -10.50
CA ILE A 375 22.54 -3.90 -9.29
C ILE A 375 23.91 -3.23 -9.34
N VAL A 376 24.19 -2.44 -8.30
CA VAL A 376 25.44 -1.70 -8.15
C VAL A 376 26.14 -2.14 -6.87
N PRO A 377 27.33 -2.76 -6.96
CA PRO A 377 28.15 -3.04 -5.80
C PRO A 377 28.68 -1.74 -5.18
N LYS A 378 28.35 -1.46 -3.92
CA LYS A 378 28.70 -0.19 -3.25
C LYS A 378 30.20 0.05 -3.12
N ASN A 379 30.95 -1.03 -2.95
CA ASN A 379 32.40 -0.98 -2.74
C ASN A 379 33.19 -1.21 -4.05
N GLY A 380 32.52 -1.23 -5.20
CA GLY A 380 33.11 -1.62 -6.49
C GLY A 380 33.54 -3.10 -6.58
N LYS A 381 33.41 -3.85 -5.48
CA LYS A 381 33.76 -5.26 -5.40
C LYS A 381 32.72 -6.10 -6.14
N THR A 382 33.19 -6.91 -7.07
CA THR A 382 32.36 -7.86 -7.81
C THR A 382 32.63 -9.31 -7.43
N SER A 383 33.63 -9.59 -6.60
CA SER A 383 34.01 -10.93 -6.14
C SER A 383 34.37 -10.95 -4.65
N ILE A 384 34.24 -12.12 -4.02
CA ILE A 384 34.74 -12.39 -2.66
C ILE A 384 36.00 -13.24 -2.80
N ASP A 385 37.14 -12.71 -2.37
CA ASP A 385 38.45 -13.35 -2.53
C ASP A 385 39.09 -13.75 -1.20
N LYS A 386 38.53 -13.31 -0.07
CA LYS A 386 39.01 -13.61 1.28
C LYS A 386 37.91 -14.17 2.17
N LYS A 387 38.33 -15.02 3.13
CA LYS A 387 37.42 -15.50 4.17
C LYS A 387 36.88 -14.35 5.00
N TYR A 388 35.61 -14.44 5.37
CA TYR A 388 34.87 -13.44 6.17
C TYR A 388 34.64 -12.09 5.47
N GLU A 389 34.90 -12.01 4.18
CA GLU A 389 34.57 -10.83 3.38
C GLU A 389 33.09 -10.78 3.01
N TYR A 390 32.62 -9.59 2.64
CA TYR A 390 31.28 -9.34 2.15
C TYR A 390 31.27 -8.32 1.02
N ILE A 391 30.19 -8.38 0.22
CA ILE A 391 29.83 -7.36 -0.77
C ILE A 391 28.45 -6.82 -0.40
N ASP A 392 28.35 -5.49 -0.38
CA ASP A 392 27.06 -4.80 -0.32
C ASP A 392 26.62 -4.41 -1.71
N LEU A 393 25.41 -4.82 -2.07
CA LEU A 393 24.74 -4.49 -3.31
C LEU A 393 23.64 -3.46 -3.01
N SER A 394 23.47 -2.53 -3.94
CA SER A 394 22.31 -1.62 -4.00
C SER A 394 21.63 -1.77 -5.35
N ALA A 395 20.35 -1.45 -5.43
CA ALA A 395 19.67 -1.34 -6.72
C ALA A 395 19.42 0.13 -7.07
N LYS A 396 19.86 0.53 -8.26
CA LYS A 396 19.42 1.76 -8.92
C LYS A 396 18.16 1.47 -9.72
N MET A 397 17.30 2.47 -9.80
CA MET A 397 15.98 2.36 -10.40
C MET A 397 15.75 3.54 -11.34
N THR A 398 15.11 3.29 -12.48
CA THR A 398 14.67 4.34 -13.40
C THR A 398 13.16 4.28 -13.62
N PRO A 399 12.44 5.42 -13.55
CA PRO A 399 12.92 6.70 -13.02
C PRO A 399 13.28 6.60 -11.53
N ALA A 400 14.15 7.50 -11.05
CA ALA A 400 14.65 7.45 -9.67
C ALA A 400 13.54 7.60 -8.61
N ASP A 401 12.43 8.23 -8.98
CA ASP A 401 11.24 8.41 -8.15
C ASP A 401 10.11 7.41 -8.46
N ALA A 402 10.40 6.33 -9.21
CA ALA A 402 9.47 5.21 -9.33
C ALA A 402 9.11 4.66 -7.94
N MET A 403 7.84 4.34 -7.73
CA MET A 403 7.32 3.80 -6.46
C MET A 403 7.77 4.60 -5.23
N SER A 404 7.93 5.93 -5.33
CA SER A 404 8.44 6.78 -4.25
C SER A 404 7.58 6.76 -2.98
N GLU A 405 6.28 6.52 -3.13
CA GLU A 405 5.30 6.42 -2.04
C GLU A 405 5.19 4.99 -1.46
N PHE A 406 5.99 4.04 -1.96
CA PHE A 406 5.99 2.66 -1.51
C PHE A 406 7.19 2.38 -0.61
N MET A 407 6.95 1.62 0.47
CA MET A 407 7.99 1.12 1.36
C MET A 407 8.87 0.07 0.66
N TYR A 408 8.24 -0.79 -0.16
CA TYR A 408 8.90 -1.85 -0.92
C TYR A 408 8.81 -1.54 -2.41
N LYS A 409 9.98 -1.35 -3.05
CA LYS A 409 10.08 -0.88 -4.45
C LYS A 409 10.48 -1.99 -5.41
N TYR A 410 11.28 -2.93 -4.92
CA TYR A 410 11.79 -4.08 -5.67
C TYR A 410 12.09 -5.21 -4.69
N LYS A 411 12.22 -6.42 -5.23
CA LYS A 411 12.48 -7.65 -4.49
C LYS A 411 13.88 -8.15 -4.79
N TRP A 412 14.61 -8.52 -3.75
CA TRP A 412 15.88 -9.24 -3.87
C TRP A 412 15.67 -10.75 -3.71
N GLU A 413 16.34 -11.54 -4.53
CA GLU A 413 16.27 -13.00 -4.53
C GLU A 413 17.65 -13.63 -4.74
N VAL A 414 17.88 -14.76 -4.08
CA VAL A 414 19.03 -15.63 -4.40
C VAL A 414 18.58 -16.62 -5.46
N VAL A 415 19.17 -16.52 -6.65
CA VAL A 415 18.86 -17.41 -7.78
C VAL A 415 19.68 -18.69 -7.67
N GLU A 416 20.94 -18.57 -7.26
CA GLU A 416 21.87 -19.68 -7.08
C GLU A 416 22.82 -19.37 -5.92
N ASN A 417 23.13 -20.38 -5.10
CA ASN A 417 24.07 -20.24 -3.99
C ASN A 417 24.99 -21.47 -3.89
N SER A 418 25.75 -21.73 -4.94
CA SER A 418 26.71 -22.85 -4.97
C SER A 418 27.90 -22.61 -4.02
N SER A 419 28.23 -21.34 -3.74
CA SER A 419 29.24 -20.93 -2.75
C SER A 419 28.82 -21.20 -1.29
N LYS A 420 27.51 -21.33 -1.01
CA LYS A 420 26.93 -21.36 0.35
C LYS A 420 27.16 -20.09 1.16
N ALA A 421 27.24 -18.94 0.49
CA ALA A 421 27.33 -17.64 1.15
C ALA A 421 26.10 -17.35 2.02
N LEU A 422 26.29 -16.59 3.09
CA LEU A 422 25.19 -15.98 3.81
C LEU A 422 24.72 -14.76 3.01
N THR A 423 23.42 -14.69 2.74
CA THR A 423 22.80 -13.57 2.05
C THR A 423 21.76 -12.92 2.96
N SER A 424 21.76 -11.59 3.05
CA SER A 424 20.80 -10.87 3.90
C SER A 424 20.46 -9.51 3.32
N LEU A 425 19.20 -9.11 3.45
CA LEU A 425 18.76 -7.73 3.20
C LEU A 425 19.03 -6.89 4.47
N GLN A 426 19.77 -5.79 4.31
CA GLN A 426 20.09 -4.80 5.35
C GLN A 426 19.52 -3.45 4.91
N ASP A 427 18.36 -3.07 5.47
CA ASP A 427 17.53 -1.94 5.04
C ASP A 427 17.18 -2.02 3.54
N THR A 428 17.92 -1.30 2.69
CA THR A 428 17.77 -1.28 1.23
C THR A 428 18.90 -1.99 0.48
N ASN A 429 19.96 -2.39 1.19
CA ASN A 429 21.14 -3.02 0.61
C ASN A 429 21.07 -4.53 0.75
N TYR A 430 21.53 -5.25 -0.25
CA TYR A 430 21.64 -6.69 -0.19
C TYR A 430 23.09 -7.10 0.06
N GLN A 431 23.34 -7.78 1.17
CA GLN A 431 24.67 -8.23 1.53
C GLN A 431 24.86 -9.70 1.18
N VAL A 432 25.99 -10.01 0.55
CA VAL A 432 26.50 -11.38 0.35
C VAL A 432 27.80 -11.51 1.13
N ARG A 433 27.87 -12.48 2.05
CA ARG A 433 28.97 -12.63 3.01
C ARG A 433 29.47 -14.08 3.03
N ASP A 434 30.79 -14.24 3.07
CA ASP A 434 31.39 -15.52 3.46
C ASP A 434 31.44 -15.66 4.99
N LEU A 435 31.04 -16.82 5.51
CA LEU A 435 31.17 -17.17 6.93
C LEU A 435 32.38 -18.08 7.21
N GLY A 436 33.35 -18.13 6.29
CA GLY A 436 34.50 -19.03 6.34
C GLY A 436 34.15 -20.48 5.96
N MET A 437 32.96 -20.70 5.37
CA MET A 437 32.43 -22.02 5.00
C MET A 437 32.31 -22.25 3.49
N ALA A 438 32.59 -21.23 2.67
CA ALA A 438 32.44 -21.37 1.23
C ALA A 438 33.52 -22.30 0.63
N LYS A 439 33.10 -23.10 -0.36
CA LYS A 439 33.98 -24.04 -1.08
C LYS A 439 34.96 -23.27 -1.97
N THR A 440 36.13 -23.87 -2.23
CA THR A 440 37.27 -23.30 -2.98
C THR A 440 36.90 -22.75 -4.37
N VAL A 441 35.77 -23.16 -4.94
CA VAL A 441 35.15 -22.59 -6.15
C VAL A 441 33.63 -22.59 -5.98
N GLY A 442 32.99 -21.43 -6.12
CA GLY A 442 31.53 -21.30 -6.08
C GLY A 442 31.05 -19.91 -6.48
N THR A 443 29.76 -19.79 -6.75
CA THR A 443 29.10 -18.54 -7.11
C THR A 443 27.86 -18.32 -6.26
N THR A 444 27.54 -17.05 -6.03
CA THR A 444 26.22 -16.62 -5.57
C THR A 444 25.63 -15.70 -6.62
N THR A 445 24.49 -16.07 -7.18
CA THR A 445 23.76 -15.24 -8.14
C THR A 445 22.63 -14.54 -7.43
N ILE A 446 22.68 -13.20 -7.39
CA ILE A 446 21.67 -12.35 -6.78
C ILE A 446 20.85 -11.69 -7.89
N ARG A 447 19.53 -11.72 -7.75
CA ARG A 447 18.58 -11.02 -8.60
C ARG A 447 17.92 -9.89 -7.83
N VAL A 448 17.76 -8.74 -8.48
CA VAL A 448 16.77 -7.75 -8.09
C VAL A 448 15.68 -7.72 -9.17
N SER A 449 14.41 -7.72 -8.77
CA SER A 449 13.28 -7.67 -9.71
C SER A 449 12.23 -6.69 -9.22
N SER A 450 11.53 -6.05 -10.15
CA SER A 450 10.46 -5.16 -9.80
C SER A 450 9.21 -5.93 -9.38
N PHE A 451 8.48 -5.40 -8.40
CA PHE A 451 7.21 -6.02 -7.96
C PHE A 451 6.10 -5.91 -9.00
N ASN A 452 6.08 -4.81 -9.77
CA ASN A 452 5.03 -4.55 -10.75
C ASN A 452 5.20 -5.35 -12.05
N ASP A 453 6.44 -5.72 -12.39
CA ASP A 453 6.78 -6.54 -13.55
C ASP A 453 8.07 -7.32 -13.26
N PRO A 454 8.00 -8.64 -13.04
CA PRO A 454 9.18 -9.45 -12.74
C PRO A 454 10.17 -9.58 -13.92
N ASN A 455 9.77 -9.17 -15.13
CA ASN A 455 10.68 -9.10 -16.28
C ASN A 455 11.63 -7.89 -16.19
N ILE A 456 11.26 -6.87 -15.41
CA ILE A 456 12.14 -5.75 -15.09
C ILE A 456 13.02 -6.21 -13.93
N LYS A 457 14.21 -6.68 -14.27
CA LYS A 457 15.15 -7.28 -13.32
C LYS A 457 16.59 -7.08 -13.76
N ASP A 458 17.48 -7.24 -12.79
CA ASP A 458 18.91 -7.36 -13.03
C ASP A 458 19.48 -8.50 -12.18
N GLU A 459 20.58 -9.09 -12.64
CA GLU A 459 21.23 -10.23 -12.03
C GLU A 459 22.74 -10.01 -11.97
N ILE A 460 23.33 -10.23 -10.79
CA ILE A 460 24.77 -10.20 -10.60
C ILE A 460 25.25 -11.56 -10.12
N VAL A 461 26.31 -12.06 -10.74
CA VAL A 461 27.01 -13.27 -10.29
C VAL A 461 28.22 -12.84 -9.48
N ILE A 462 28.26 -13.24 -8.21
CA ILE A 462 29.39 -13.01 -7.31
C ILE A 462 30.22 -14.29 -7.25
N PRO A 463 31.41 -14.33 -7.87
CA PRO A 463 32.32 -15.44 -7.74
C PRO A 463 33.06 -15.39 -6.40
N PHE A 464 33.27 -16.57 -5.84
CA PHE A 464 34.08 -16.83 -4.67
C PHE A 464 35.40 -17.44 -5.13
N ASN A 465 36.44 -16.60 -5.19
CA ASN A 465 37.73 -16.95 -5.76
C ASN A 465 38.74 -17.18 -4.63
N TYR A 466 38.64 -18.33 -3.96
CA TYR A 466 39.64 -18.73 -2.98
C TYR A 466 40.88 -19.28 -3.69
N VAL A 467 42.04 -18.75 -3.35
CA VAL A 467 43.30 -19.48 -3.54
C VAL A 467 43.60 -20.16 -2.21
N ASP A 468 43.15 -21.40 -2.03
CA ASP A 468 43.67 -22.22 -0.93
C ASP A 468 45.14 -22.53 -1.24
N LEU A 469 46.06 -22.04 -0.41
CA LEU A 469 47.38 -22.66 -0.31
C LEU A 469 47.16 -24.04 0.32
N ALA A 470 47.36 -25.10 -0.46
CA ALA A 470 47.13 -26.47 -0.03
C ALA A 470 47.91 -26.75 1.27
N LYS A 471 47.24 -27.15 2.36
CA LYS A 471 47.95 -27.63 3.56
C LYS A 471 48.32 -29.10 3.35
N ASN A 472 49.58 -29.46 3.56
CA ASN A 472 50.00 -30.86 3.52
C ASN A 472 49.57 -31.59 4.81
N THR A 473 49.72 -32.92 4.83
CA THR A 473 49.31 -33.82 5.92
C THR A 473 49.98 -33.55 7.28
N GLU A 474 50.99 -32.68 7.33
CA GLU A 474 51.70 -32.29 8.55
C GLU A 474 51.28 -30.89 9.07
N GLY A 475 50.28 -30.26 8.45
CA GLY A 475 49.82 -28.91 8.81
C GLY A 475 50.67 -27.78 8.21
N ASN A 476 51.64 -28.10 7.36
CA ASN A 476 52.49 -27.14 6.67
C ASN A 476 51.77 -26.56 5.44
N VAL A 477 52.03 -25.29 5.13
CA VAL A 477 51.46 -24.62 3.96
C VAL A 477 52.27 -25.00 2.72
N MET A 478 51.61 -25.55 1.69
CA MET A 478 52.24 -25.93 0.42
C MET A 478 51.94 -24.87 -0.64
N ALA A 479 53.00 -24.31 -1.22
CA ALA A 479 52.93 -23.47 -2.41
C ALA A 479 53.13 -24.35 -3.65
N TYR A 480 52.08 -24.46 -4.48
CA TYR A 480 52.09 -25.24 -5.71
C TYR A 480 51.22 -24.57 -6.80
N PRO A 481 51.68 -24.53 -8.06
CA PRO A 481 53.05 -24.86 -8.51
C PRO A 481 54.08 -23.83 -7.99
N ASN A 482 55.38 -24.17 -8.05
CA ASN A 482 56.47 -23.27 -7.67
C ASN A 482 56.33 -21.93 -8.43
N PRO A 483 56.21 -20.78 -7.75
CA PRO A 483 56.05 -19.49 -8.41
C PRO A 483 57.40 -18.94 -8.95
N ALA A 484 58.25 -19.80 -9.53
CA ALA A 484 59.63 -19.50 -9.87
C ALA A 484 59.78 -18.12 -10.54
N ASN A 485 60.76 -17.35 -10.03
CA ASN A 485 61.24 -16.00 -10.42
C ASN A 485 61.03 -14.86 -9.40
N ASP A 486 60.49 -15.11 -8.21
CA ASP A 486 60.24 -14.05 -7.21
C ASP A 486 60.72 -14.39 -5.78
N LYS A 487 60.66 -13.41 -4.87
CA LYS A 487 60.79 -13.64 -3.42
C LYS A 487 59.43 -13.98 -2.82
N LEU A 488 59.36 -15.06 -2.02
CA LEU A 488 58.15 -15.43 -1.30
C LEU A 488 58.09 -14.70 0.04
N ASN A 489 57.10 -13.82 0.22
CA ASN A 489 56.82 -13.16 1.50
C ASN A 489 55.72 -13.91 2.25
N ILE A 490 56.00 -14.29 3.49
CA ILE A 490 55.04 -14.94 4.38
C ILE A 490 54.69 -13.98 5.48
N ILE A 491 53.39 -13.76 5.66
CA ILE A 491 52.84 -12.95 6.73
C ILE A 491 51.87 -13.84 7.50
N ALA A 492 52.23 -14.21 8.73
CA ALA A 492 51.34 -14.96 9.62
C ALA A 492 50.69 -13.99 10.62
N THR A 493 49.38 -14.12 10.84
CA THR A 493 48.61 -13.24 11.73
C THR A 493 48.71 -13.59 13.20
N ASP A 494 49.21 -14.79 13.52
CA ASP A 494 49.40 -15.30 14.89
C ASP A 494 50.88 -15.72 15.08
N ASP A 495 51.42 -15.64 16.31
CA ASP A 495 52.79 -16.07 16.72
C ASP A 495 52.98 -17.59 16.63
N VAL A 496 52.68 -18.18 15.47
CA VAL A 496 52.76 -19.62 15.23
C VAL A 496 53.83 -19.88 14.19
N THR A 497 54.76 -20.76 14.53
CA THR A 497 55.77 -21.26 13.60
C THR A 497 55.08 -22.05 12.48
N ILE A 498 55.15 -21.55 11.25
CA ILE A 498 54.56 -22.23 10.08
C ILE A 498 55.68 -22.94 9.32
N GLY A 499 55.51 -24.23 9.05
CA GLY A 499 56.32 -24.93 8.06
C GLY A 499 55.75 -24.74 6.67
N ILE A 500 56.62 -24.55 5.68
CA ILE A 500 56.25 -24.27 4.29
C ILE A 500 56.99 -25.21 3.36
N SER A 501 56.26 -25.79 2.40
CA SER A 501 56.80 -26.65 1.35
C SER A 501 56.51 -26.02 -0.01
N ILE A 502 57.52 -25.91 -0.86
CA ILE A 502 57.38 -25.46 -2.25
C ILE A 502 57.56 -26.69 -3.13
N ALA A 503 56.61 -26.94 -4.04
CA ALA A 503 56.64 -28.10 -4.93
C ALA A 503 56.77 -27.68 -6.40
N ASP A 504 57.53 -28.45 -7.18
CA ASP A 504 57.64 -28.27 -8.64
C ASP A 504 56.33 -28.64 -9.35
N ILE A 505 56.27 -28.44 -10.67
CA ILE A 505 55.10 -28.76 -11.51
C ILE A 505 54.65 -30.24 -11.46
N THR A 506 55.50 -31.15 -10.96
CA THR A 506 55.17 -32.57 -10.79
C THR A 506 54.61 -32.88 -9.39
N GLY A 507 54.51 -31.86 -8.53
CA GLY A 507 54.05 -31.99 -7.15
C GLY A 507 55.15 -32.46 -6.19
N ARG A 508 56.41 -32.54 -6.64
CA ARG A 508 57.54 -32.95 -5.79
C ARG A 508 58.04 -31.75 -4.98
N PRO A 509 58.20 -31.87 -3.65
CA PRO A 509 58.80 -30.82 -2.83
C PRO A 509 60.24 -30.52 -3.27
N VAL A 510 60.49 -29.27 -3.65
CA VAL A 510 61.82 -28.74 -4.03
C VAL A 510 62.45 -27.88 -2.94
N LYS A 511 61.66 -27.33 -2.01
CA LYS A 511 62.17 -26.60 -0.82
C LYS A 511 61.23 -26.77 0.36
N ILE A 512 61.78 -27.02 1.55
CA ILE A 512 61.02 -27.13 2.81
C ILE A 512 61.64 -26.20 3.85
N ILE A 513 60.81 -25.39 4.48
CA ILE A 513 61.20 -24.36 5.44
C ILE A 513 60.43 -24.63 6.71
N ARG A 514 61.14 -24.93 7.80
CA ARG A 514 60.51 -25.48 9.01
C ARG A 514 60.21 -24.46 10.10
N GLN A 515 60.58 -23.19 9.92
CA GLN A 515 60.40 -22.15 10.94
C GLN A 515 60.24 -20.75 10.34
N ALA A 516 59.14 -20.49 9.62
CA ALA A 516 58.78 -19.11 9.27
C ALA A 516 58.09 -18.43 10.47
N THR A 517 58.55 -17.24 10.85
CA THR A 517 57.91 -16.35 11.84
C THR A 517 56.95 -15.39 11.13
N ASN A 518 56.24 -14.55 11.91
CA ASN A 518 55.16 -13.65 11.46
C ASN A 518 55.48 -12.80 10.23
N TYR A 519 56.76 -12.54 9.97
CA TYR A 519 57.22 -12.01 8.70
C TYR A 519 58.49 -12.73 8.25
N THR A 520 58.39 -13.57 7.23
CA THR A 520 59.55 -14.29 6.65
C THR A 520 59.59 -14.06 5.14
N GLN A 521 60.69 -13.50 4.65
CA GLN A 521 60.96 -13.42 3.22
C GLN A 521 61.94 -14.53 2.84
N ILE A 522 61.59 -15.31 1.81
CA ILE A 522 62.40 -16.41 1.32
C ILE A 522 62.79 -16.12 -0.12
N ASP A 523 64.08 -16.19 -0.40
CA ASP A 523 64.57 -16.21 -1.77
C ASP A 523 64.36 -17.62 -2.36
N ILE A 524 63.64 -17.68 -3.48
CA ILE A 524 63.33 -18.92 -4.21
C ILE A 524 63.70 -18.79 -5.69
N SER A 525 64.51 -17.78 -6.04
CA SER A 525 65.00 -17.53 -7.39
C SER A 525 65.91 -18.64 -7.92
N ASP A 526 66.44 -19.47 -7.03
CA ASP A 526 67.29 -20.62 -7.31
C ASP A 526 66.53 -21.92 -7.60
N LEU A 527 65.20 -21.93 -7.44
CA LEU A 527 64.39 -23.14 -7.59
C LEU A 527 63.95 -23.36 -9.04
N PRO A 528 64.01 -24.62 -9.55
CA PRO A 528 63.49 -24.96 -10.87
C PRO A 528 61.98 -24.74 -10.93
N ALA A 529 61.53 -24.11 -12.03
CA ALA A 529 60.12 -23.79 -12.29
C ALA A 529 59.22 -25.04 -12.30
#